data_AF-A0A6J3Q1Y3-F1
#
_entry.id   AF-A0A6J3Q1Y3-F1
#
_cell.length_a   1.000
_cell.length_b   1.000
_cell.length_c   1.000
_cell.angle_alpha   90.00
_cell.angle_beta   90.00
_cell.angle_gamma   90.00
#
_symmetry.space_group_name_H-M   'P 1'
#
loop_
_entity.id
_entity.type
_entity.pdbx_description
1 polymer ?
#
loop_
_entity_poly.entity_id
_entity_poly.type
_entity_poly.pdbx_seq_one_letter_code
_entity_poly.pdbx_strand_id
1 'polypeptide(L)'
;MEPWCMALFHDRFIDLRKELRQILSSKEEENLPSIEELACRIEDEGINLPEKPRNYLRRVFQETIYRPLVEKSILDYLRYNHYHLPMYAWQGIV
;
A
#
# COMPACT_ATOMS: atom_id res chain seq x y z
N MET A 1 -0.69 -12.73 14.63
CA MET A 1 -0.91 -11.40 14.05
C MET A 1 -1.12 -10.44 15.20
N GLU A 2 -0.34 -9.38 15.26
CA GLU A 2 -0.45 -8.38 16.30
C GLU A 2 -1.78 -7.61 16.20
N PRO A 3 -2.52 -7.33 17.29
CA PRO A 3 -3.83 -6.68 17.21
C PRO A 3 -3.83 -5.32 16.49
N TRP A 4 -2.72 -4.57 16.55
CA TRP A 4 -2.56 -3.30 15.84
C TRP A 4 -2.50 -3.48 14.31
N CYS A 5 -2.08 -4.63 13.78
CA CYS A 5 -2.00 -4.82 12.34
C CYS A 5 -3.39 -5.00 11.71
N MET A 6 -4.40 -5.38 12.50
CA MET A 6 -5.80 -5.38 12.06
C MET A 6 -6.34 -3.96 11.91
N ALA A 7 -5.86 -3.03 12.75
CA ALA A 7 -6.21 -1.61 12.70
C ALA A 7 -5.99 -1.02 11.31
N LEU A 8 -4.87 -1.36 10.65
CA LEU A 8 -4.52 -0.89 9.29
C LEU A 8 -5.60 -1.14 8.23
N PHE A 9 -6.47 -2.14 8.43
CA PHE A 9 -7.56 -2.48 7.52
C PHE A 9 -8.89 -1.78 7.83
N HIS A 10 -8.96 -0.98 8.91
CA HIS A 10 -10.13 -0.19 9.25
C HIS A 10 -10.05 1.23 8.67
N ASP A 11 -11.22 1.87 8.45
CA ASP A 11 -11.36 3.22 7.85
C ASP A 11 -10.71 4.37 8.63
N ARG A 12 -9.92 4.09 9.68
CA ARG A 12 -9.28 5.11 10.51
C ARG A 12 -7.91 5.55 10.02
N PHE A 13 -7.34 4.84 9.05
CA PHE A 13 -6.01 5.11 8.50
C PHE A 13 -6.11 5.80 7.12
N ILE A 14 -7.06 6.74 6.96
CA ILE A 14 -7.29 7.42 5.68
C ILE A 14 -6.04 8.15 5.19
N ASP A 15 -5.31 8.81 6.10
CA ASP A 15 -4.10 9.54 5.73
C ASP A 15 -2.97 8.61 5.32
N LEU A 16 -2.77 7.49 6.04
CA LEU A 16 -1.84 6.44 5.62
C LEU A 16 -2.25 5.85 4.26
N ARG A 17 -3.54 5.58 4.02
CA ARG A 17 -4.02 5.07 2.73
C ARG A 17 -3.76 6.05 1.58
N LYS A 18 -3.92 7.36 1.83
CA LYS A 18 -3.60 8.41 0.85
C LYS A 18 -2.11 8.48 0.57
N GLU A 19 -1.28 8.44 1.61
CA GLU A 19 0.17 8.44 1.49
C GLU A 19 0.68 7.23 0.71
N LEU A 20 0.20 6.02 1.06
CA LEU A 20 0.55 4.79 0.34
C LEU A 20 0.10 4.84 -1.12
N ARG A 21 -1.08 5.41 -1.40
CA ARG A 21 -1.52 5.63 -2.79
C ARG A 21 -0.56 6.57 -3.50
N GLN A 22 -0.20 7.70 -2.89
CA GLN A 22 0.77 8.64 -3.49
C GLN A 22 2.10 7.97 -3.83
N ILE A 23 2.63 7.12 -2.95
CA ILE A 23 3.86 6.34 -3.22
C ILE A 23 3.66 5.44 -4.45
N LEU A 24 2.54 4.71 -4.53
CA LEU A 24 2.26 3.78 -5.64
C LEU A 24 1.94 4.50 -6.96
N SER A 25 1.43 5.73 -6.89
CA SER A 25 1.16 6.60 -8.04
C SER A 25 2.39 7.37 -8.49
N SER A 26 3.35 7.59 -7.59
CA SER A 26 4.56 8.35 -7.87
C SER A 26 5.47 7.58 -8.81
N LYS A 27 6.05 8.29 -9.78
CA LYS A 27 7.02 7.72 -10.71
C LYS A 27 8.43 7.97 -10.14
N GLU A 28 8.79 7.18 -9.13
CA GLU A 28 10.11 7.30 -8.49
C GLU A 28 11.26 6.72 -9.33
N GLU A 29 10.94 5.93 -10.36
CA GLU A 29 11.93 5.33 -11.26
C GLU A 29 11.64 5.75 -12.71
N GLU A 30 12.57 6.49 -13.34
CA GLU A 30 12.34 7.15 -14.65
C GLU A 30 11.91 6.17 -15.76
N ASN A 31 12.37 4.92 -15.67
CA ASN A 31 12.18 3.89 -16.68
C ASN A 31 11.00 2.93 -16.41
N LEU A 32 10.33 3.04 -15.26
CA LEU A 32 9.20 2.17 -14.93
C LEU A 32 7.89 2.98 -14.77
N PRO A 33 6.77 2.51 -15.35
CA PRO A 33 5.46 3.07 -15.06
C PRO A 33 5.11 2.86 -13.58
N SER A 34 4.25 3.73 -13.04
CA SER A 34 3.76 3.57 -11.67
C SER A 34 2.85 2.34 -11.54
N ILE A 35 2.66 1.84 -10.32
CA ILE A 35 1.77 0.70 -10.06
C ILE A 35 0.33 1.06 -10.46
N GLU A 36 -0.08 2.31 -10.24
CA GLU A 36 -1.40 2.80 -10.64
C GLU A 36 -1.55 2.89 -12.16
N GLU A 37 -0.53 3.40 -12.86
CA GLU A 37 -0.52 3.41 -14.34
C GLU A 37 -0.60 1.99 -14.92
N LEU A 38 0.13 1.03 -14.32
CA LEU A 38 0.05 -0.38 -14.71
C LEU A 38 -1.34 -0.95 -14.49
N ALA A 39 -1.98 -0.65 -13.35
CA ALA A 39 -3.34 -1.11 -13.06
C ALA A 39 -4.35 -0.58 -14.08
N CYS A 40 -4.31 0.73 -14.37
CA CYS A 40 -5.19 1.34 -15.38
C CYS A 40 -5.00 0.72 -16.76
N ARG A 41 -3.75 0.51 -17.21
CA ARG A 41 -3.50 -0.13 -18.52
C ARG A 41 -4.02 -1.55 -18.60
N ILE A 42 -3.97 -2.31 -17.50
CA ILE A 42 -4.50 -3.67 -17.50
C ILE A 42 -6.03 -3.68 -17.61
N GLU A 43 -6.71 -2.72 -16.99
CA GLU A 43 -8.17 -2.58 -17.08
C GLU A 43 -8.62 -2.01 -18.44
N ASP A 44 -7.96 -0.97 -18.95
CA ASP A 44 -8.36 -0.25 -20.16
C ASP A 44 -7.90 -0.92 -21.46
N GLU A 45 -6.65 -1.41 -21.53
CA GLU A 45 -6.06 -1.92 -22.78
C GLU A 45 -6.18 -3.43 -22.92
N GLY A 46 -6.68 -4.15 -21.90
CA GLY A 46 -6.83 -5.60 -21.94
C GLY A 46 -5.51 -6.30 -22.26
N ILE A 47 -4.40 -5.82 -21.68
CA ILE A 47 -3.05 -6.33 -21.96
C ILE A 47 -3.02 -7.85 -21.75
N ASN A 48 -2.52 -8.56 -22.77
CA ASN A 48 -2.27 -10.00 -22.69
C ASN A 48 -1.06 -10.25 -21.78
N LEU A 49 -1.32 -10.26 -20.47
CA LEU A 49 -0.32 -10.59 -19.47
C LEU A 49 -0.07 -12.10 -19.47
N PRO A 50 1.18 -12.54 -19.28
CA PRO A 50 1.53 -13.96 -19.16
C PRO A 50 0.95 -14.61 -17.88
N GLU A 51 0.42 -13.80 -16.97
CA GLU A 51 -0.15 -14.22 -15.70
C GLU A 51 -1.38 -13.39 -15.35
N LYS A 52 -2.12 -13.80 -14.31
CA LYS A 52 -3.27 -13.02 -13.82
C LYS A 52 -2.81 -11.61 -13.43
N PRO A 53 -3.57 -10.54 -13.78
CA PRO A 53 -3.27 -9.14 -13.44
C PRO A 53 -2.78 -8.91 -12.01
N ARG A 54 -3.46 -9.53 -11.04
CA ARG A 54 -3.12 -9.42 -9.62
C ARG A 54 -1.74 -10.01 -9.27
N ASN A 55 -1.34 -11.10 -9.92
CA ASN A 55 -0.02 -11.70 -9.69
C ASN A 55 1.08 -10.86 -10.31
N TYR A 56 0.85 -10.32 -11.51
CA TYR A 56 1.77 -9.40 -12.17
C TYR A 56 2.02 -8.15 -11.33
N LEU A 57 0.96 -7.45 -10.91
CA LEU A 57 1.08 -6.25 -10.05
C LEU A 57 1.79 -6.57 -8.73
N ARG A 58 1.52 -7.74 -8.14
CA ARG A 58 2.22 -8.19 -6.93
C ARG A 58 3.71 -8.41 -7.19
N ARG A 59 4.07 -9.01 -8.33
CA ARG A 59 5.48 -9.24 -8.71
C ARG A 59 6.19 -7.91 -8.93
N VAL A 60 5.61 -7.00 -9.70
CA VAL A 60 6.17 -5.65 -9.91
C VAL A 60 6.36 -4.94 -8.58
N PHE A 61 5.36 -4.95 -7.70
CA PHE A 61 5.49 -4.37 -6.37
C PHE A 61 6.66 -4.98 -5.57
N GLN A 62 6.84 -6.30 -5.61
CA GLN A 62 7.90 -6.99 -4.87
C GLN A 62 9.31 -6.78 -5.42
N GLU A 63 9.44 -6.62 -6.74
CA GLU A 63 10.73 -6.52 -7.45
C GLU A 63 11.22 -5.07 -7.60
N THR A 64 10.37 -4.08 -7.36
CA THR A 64 10.67 -2.65 -7.52
C THR A 64 10.84 -1.93 -6.19
N ILE A 65 11.23 -0.65 -6.26
CA ILE A 65 11.45 0.22 -5.09
C ILE A 65 10.17 0.50 -4.29
N TYR A 66 8.98 0.25 -4.86
CA TYR A 66 7.72 0.52 -4.18
C TYR A 66 7.57 -0.27 -2.88
N ARG A 67 8.06 -1.52 -2.83
CA ARG A 67 8.00 -2.33 -1.61
C ARG A 67 8.75 -1.69 -0.44
N PRO A 68 10.07 -1.42 -0.53
CA PRO A 68 10.78 -0.80 0.59
C PRO A 68 10.25 0.60 0.94
N LEU A 69 9.76 1.38 -0.03
CA LEU A 69 9.13 2.68 0.23
C LEU A 69 7.84 2.57 1.04
N VAL A 70 6.94 1.66 0.64
CA VAL A 70 5.68 1.40 1.35
C VAL A 70 5.96 0.83 2.74
N GLU A 71 6.89 -0.13 2.86
CA GLU A 71 7.28 -0.69 4.15
C GLU A 71 7.83 0.40 5.09
N LYS A 72 8.69 1.30 4.57
CA LYS A 72 9.22 2.44 5.34
C LYS A 72 8.12 3.41 5.76
N SER A 73 7.23 3.82 4.86
CA SER A 73 6.12 4.72 5.16
C SER A 73 5.19 4.14 6.24
N ILE A 74 4.85 2.85 6.15
CA ILE A 74 4.05 2.16 7.19
C ILE A 74 4.79 2.19 8.52
N LEU A 75 6.08 1.84 8.55
CA LEU A 75 6.87 1.84 9.77
C LEU A 75 6.97 3.24 10.39
N ASP A 76 7.23 4.26 9.58
CA ASP A 76 7.32 5.65 10.04
C ASP A 76 5.98 6.14 10.59
N TYR A 77 4.87 5.82 9.90
CA TYR A 77 3.53 6.13 10.37
C TYR A 77 3.20 5.45 11.71
N LEU A 78 3.51 4.16 11.85
CA LEU A 78 3.27 3.41 13.09
C LEU A 78 4.11 3.95 14.24
N ARG A 79 5.37 4.31 13.98
CA ARG A 79 6.25 4.93 14.98
C ARG A 79 5.72 6.29 15.43
N TYR A 80 5.27 7.12 14.49
CA TYR A 80 4.68 8.42 14.80
C TYR A 80 3.40 8.27 15.62
N ASN A 81 2.54 7.32 15.25
CA ASN A 81 1.24 7.10 15.89
C ASN A 81 1.28 6.11 17.06
N HIS A 82 2.46 5.68 17.51
CA HIS A 82 2.62 4.58 18.47
C HIS A 82 1.72 4.70 19.71
N TYR A 83 1.60 5.90 20.28
CA TYR A 83 0.75 6.17 21.45
C TYR A 83 -0.75 6.06 21.18
N HIS A 84 -1.18 6.27 19.93
CA HIS A 84 -2.57 6.17 19.50
C HIS A 84 -2.93 4.78 18.96
N LEU A 85 -1.95 3.91 18.65
CA LEU A 85 -2.19 2.55 18.15
C LEU A 85 -3.11 1.71 19.05
N PRO A 86 -2.98 1.71 20.39
CA PRO A 86 -3.91 0.99 21.27
C PRO A 86 -5.38 1.46 21.12
N MET A 87 -5.60 2.76 20.86
CA MET A 87 -6.94 3.34 20.64
C MET A 87 -7.58 2.82 19.33
N TYR A 88 -6.76 2.40 18.37
CA TYR A 88 -7.24 1.79 17.13
C TYR A 88 -7.47 0.28 17.25
N ALA A 89 -6.81 -0.39 18.20
CA ALA A 89 -6.99 -1.82 18.48
C ALA A 89 -8.18 -2.13 19.42
N TRP A 90 -8.63 -1.16 20.22
CA TRP A 90 -9.73 -1.30 21.16
C TRP A 90 -10.94 -0.43 20.76
N GLN A 91 -11.82 -0.94 19.91
CA GLN A 91 -13.21 -0.50 19.90
C GLN A 91 -14.07 -1.63 20.47
N GLY A 92 -14.50 -1.49 21.73
CA GLY A 92 -15.41 -2.46 22.34
C GLY A 92 -15.54 -2.46 23.87
N ILE A 93 -14.74 -1.72 24.65
CA ILE A 93 -14.92 -1.64 26.11
C ILE A 93 -15.05 -0.17 26.51
N VAL A 94 -16.30 0.24 26.78
CA VAL A 94 -16.68 1.36 27.65
C VAL A 94 -16.97 0.78 29.02
#